data_AF-A0A9C6WK24-F1
#
_entry.id   AF-A0A9C6WK24-F1
#
_cell.length_a   1.000
_cell.length_b   1.000
_cell.length_c   1.000
_cell.angle_alpha   90.00
_cell.angle_beta   90.00
_cell.angle_gamma   90.00
#
_symmetry.space_group_name_H-M   'P 1'
#
loop_
_entity.id
_entity.type
_entity.pdbx_description
1 polymer ?
#
loop_
_entity_poly.entity_id
_entity_poly.type
_entity_poly.pdbx_seq_one_letter_code
_entity_poly.pdbx_strand_id
1 'polypeptide(L)'
;MMLEDGLVLSAYLFSIGIYGLITSRNMVRALMCLELILNAVNINFVTFSDFFDSRQLKRNIFSIFVIAIATAEAAIGPAIVSSIYRNRKSTPRVFLAQVYLIFITNYFPWLTIVVLLPIAGGSLIFLFPHRGNKVIKWYTICICLIDLLITAYAFCYHFQLDDPLIQLTENYKWINFFDFYWRFGIDGLSIGPILLTGFITTIATLAAQPVTRESRLFHFLMLAMYSGQIGPSSSQVILLFFIMWELELIPVYILLSMWGGKKRLYSATKFILYTAGSSIFLLMGILGIGLYSSNEPTLNFETLTNQSYPGVLEIIFYMGFLFTFAVKLPIIPLHTWLPDTHGEAHYSTCMLLAGILLKMGAYGLVRINMELLPHAHSIFSPWLMLLGSIQIIYAASTSLGQRNLKKRIAYSSVSHMGFIIIGIGSISDTGLNGAILQIISHGFIGAALFFLAGTGYDRLRLLYLDQMGGMAILMPKIFTVFSILSMASLALPGMSGFVAELMIFFWNTNQSKISFNDKNTNNFFKHNWNYINSYLFIIHVTADVLWIQAF
;
A
#
# COMPACT_ATOMS: atom_id res chain seq x y z
N MET A 1 -4.62 17.42 32.69
CA MET A 1 -4.61 16.25 33.60
C MET A 1 -4.11 16.76 34.94
N MET A 2 -4.78 16.50 36.07
CA MET A 2 -4.26 16.98 37.36
C MET A 2 -2.99 16.19 37.71
N LEU A 3 -1.99 16.87 38.29
CA LEU A 3 -0.69 16.28 38.68
C LEU A 3 -0.86 14.94 39.41
N GLU A 4 -1.84 14.87 40.31
CA GLU A 4 -2.14 13.70 41.12
C GLU A 4 -2.53 12.49 40.27
N ASP A 5 -3.37 12.65 39.26
CA ASP A 5 -3.83 11.55 38.39
C ASP A 5 -2.66 10.90 37.64
N GLY A 6 -1.71 11.74 37.18
CA GLY A 6 -0.53 11.28 36.45
C GLY A 6 0.48 10.57 37.34
N LEU A 7 0.68 11.06 38.55
CA LEU A 7 1.56 10.41 39.52
C LEU A 7 0.98 9.08 39.99
N VAL A 8 -0.32 9.01 40.26
CA VAL A 8 -1.00 7.78 40.67
C VAL A 8 -0.95 6.73 39.56
N LEU A 9 -1.22 7.13 38.30
CA LEU A 9 -1.13 6.22 37.15
C LEU A 9 0.30 5.69 36.95
N SER A 10 1.31 6.57 37.04
CA SER A 10 2.71 6.16 36.94
C SER A 10 3.11 5.19 38.07
N ALA A 11 2.73 5.47 39.32
CA ALA A 11 3.04 4.60 40.45
C ALA A 11 2.37 3.22 40.32
N TYR A 12 1.15 3.17 39.80
CA TYR A 12 0.42 1.92 39.57
C TYR A 12 1.08 1.08 38.48
N LEU A 13 1.42 1.69 37.34
CA LEU A 13 2.10 1.00 36.23
C LEU A 13 3.51 0.54 36.61
N PHE A 14 4.25 1.36 37.37
CA PHE A 14 5.57 1.00 37.88
C PHE A 14 5.50 -0.20 38.84
N SER A 15 4.50 -0.22 39.73
CA SER A 15 4.29 -1.31 40.69
C SER A 15 3.89 -2.62 40.00
N ILE A 16 3.01 -2.55 39.00
CA ILE A 16 2.63 -3.71 38.16
C ILE A 16 3.83 -4.21 37.37
N GLY A 17 4.62 -3.29 36.80
CA GLY A 17 5.84 -3.62 36.06
C GLY A 17 6.86 -4.33 36.94
N ILE A 18 7.16 -3.82 38.13
CA ILE A 18 8.09 -4.46 39.09
C ILE A 18 7.56 -5.82 39.54
N TYR A 19 6.28 -5.91 39.92
CA TYR A 19 5.68 -7.17 40.35
C TYR A 19 5.72 -8.21 39.22
N GLY A 20 5.39 -7.81 38.00
CA GLY A 20 5.45 -8.67 36.81
C GLY A 20 6.88 -9.08 36.44
N LEU A 21 7.86 -8.20 36.64
CA LEU A 21 9.28 -8.48 36.38
C LEU A 21 9.82 -9.52 37.37
N ILE A 22 9.55 -9.33 38.67
CA ILE A 22 9.99 -10.23 39.75
C ILE A 22 9.32 -11.61 39.64
N THR A 23 8.06 -11.67 39.16
CA THR A 23 7.32 -12.93 39.01
C THR A 23 7.51 -13.61 37.65
N SER A 24 8.23 -12.97 36.72
CA SER A 24 8.41 -13.50 35.37
C SER A 24 9.37 -14.70 35.34
N ARG A 25 8.92 -15.81 34.76
CA ARG A 25 9.76 -17.01 34.44
C ARG A 25 10.14 -17.10 32.95
N ASN A 26 9.56 -16.21 32.12
CA ASN A 26 9.73 -16.17 30.68
C ASN A 26 10.32 -14.82 30.26
N MET A 27 11.37 -14.85 29.41
CA MET A 27 12.10 -13.65 28.99
C MET A 27 11.20 -12.59 28.32
N VAL A 28 10.19 -13.02 27.56
CA VAL A 28 9.24 -12.11 26.91
C VAL A 28 8.34 -11.38 27.92
N ARG A 29 7.93 -12.04 29.01
CA ARG A 29 7.16 -11.41 30.10
C ARG A 29 8.05 -10.47 30.91
N ALA A 30 9.32 -10.83 31.12
CA ALA A 30 10.29 -9.95 31.78
C ALA A 30 10.51 -8.65 30.98
N LEU A 31 10.67 -8.74 29.66
CA LEU A 31 10.83 -7.58 28.78
C LEU A 31 9.58 -6.69 28.74
N MET A 32 8.38 -7.26 28.65
CA MET A 32 7.14 -6.47 28.73
C MET A 32 6.98 -5.76 30.09
N CYS A 33 7.39 -6.40 31.18
CA CYS A 33 7.36 -5.80 32.50
C CYS A 33 8.40 -4.69 32.66
N LEU A 34 9.57 -4.82 32.01
CA LEU A 34 10.59 -3.78 31.95
C LEU A 34 10.10 -2.56 31.15
N GLU A 35 9.42 -2.77 30.02
CA GLU A 35 8.78 -1.68 29.25
C GLU A 35 7.66 -0.99 30.03
N LEU A 36 6.87 -1.72 30.83
CA LEU A 36 5.86 -1.13 31.72
C LEU A 36 6.48 -0.23 32.80
N ILE A 37 7.62 -0.62 33.36
CA ILE A 37 8.39 0.19 34.32
C ILE A 37 8.90 1.47 33.62
N LEU A 38 9.47 1.36 32.42
CA LEU A 38 10.00 2.50 31.67
C LEU A 38 8.90 3.47 31.21
N ASN A 39 7.74 2.96 30.80
CA ASN A 39 6.59 3.79 30.44
C ASN A 39 5.99 4.51 31.65
N ALA A 40 5.97 3.87 32.82
CA ALA A 40 5.59 4.53 34.06
C ALA A 40 6.53 5.70 34.40
N VAL A 41 7.83 5.51 34.23
CA VAL A 41 8.84 6.56 34.43
C VAL A 41 8.65 7.71 33.43
N ASN A 42 8.33 7.41 32.17
CA ASN A 42 8.04 8.42 31.15
C ASN A 42 6.78 9.24 31.48
N ILE A 43 5.71 8.59 31.94
CA ILE A 43 4.49 9.27 32.39
C ILE A 43 4.82 10.21 33.56
N ASN A 44 5.65 9.76 34.50
CA ASN A 44 6.10 10.58 35.64
C ASN A 44 6.92 11.81 35.18
N PHE A 45 7.81 11.66 34.20
CA PHE A 45 8.57 12.79 33.65
C PHE A 45 7.70 13.78 32.87
N VAL A 46 6.72 13.30 32.10
CA VAL A 46 5.78 14.16 31.37
C VAL A 46 4.87 14.91 32.34
N THR A 47 4.38 14.27 33.40
CA THR A 47 3.51 14.92 34.39
C THR A 47 4.26 15.95 35.24
N PHE A 48 5.51 15.69 35.62
CA PHE A 48 6.37 16.70 36.25
C PHE A 48 6.75 17.84 35.29
N SER A 49 6.92 17.55 34.00
CA SER A 49 7.23 18.54 32.97
C SER A 49 6.07 19.52 32.72
N ASP A 50 4.82 19.08 32.90
CA ASP A 50 3.64 19.94 32.79
C ASP A 50 3.39 20.74 34.08
N PHE A 51 3.85 20.27 35.24
CA PHE A 51 3.67 20.96 36.53
C PHE A 51 4.67 22.10 36.76
N PHE A 52 5.93 21.93 36.36
CA PHE A 52 6.92 23.01 36.43
C PHE A 52 6.82 23.94 35.23
N ASP A 53 5.71 24.67 35.14
CA ASP A 53 5.54 25.71 34.13
C ASP A 53 6.43 26.91 34.47
N SER A 54 7.48 27.13 33.66
CA SER A 54 8.10 28.47 33.57
C SER A 54 9.05 28.68 32.40
N ARG A 55 9.65 27.67 31.76
CA ARG A 55 10.42 27.89 30.50
C ARG A 55 10.41 26.69 29.56
N GLN A 56 9.97 26.94 28.33
CA GLN A 56 9.88 26.05 27.16
C GLN A 56 11.17 25.23 26.89
N LEU A 57 12.33 25.73 27.32
CA LEU A 57 13.62 25.04 27.23
C LEU A 57 13.75 23.81 28.14
N LYS A 58 13.09 23.75 29.31
CA LYS A 58 13.14 22.57 30.20
C LYS A 58 12.27 21.41 29.72
N ARG A 59 11.15 21.70 29.03
CA ARG A 59 10.26 20.71 28.40
C ARG A 59 10.95 19.90 27.31
N ASN A 60 11.82 20.53 26.53
CA ASN A 60 12.57 19.86 25.46
C ASN A 60 13.73 19.01 26.00
N ILE A 61 14.37 19.41 27.12
CA ILE A 61 15.51 18.66 27.66
C ILE A 61 15.06 17.30 28.22
N PHE A 62 13.91 17.24 28.89
CA PHE A 62 13.37 15.98 29.41
C PHE A 62 12.86 15.04 28.31
N SER A 63 12.21 15.56 27.27
CA SER A 63 11.83 14.74 26.11
C SER A 63 13.05 14.24 25.34
N ILE A 64 14.10 15.07 25.18
CA ILE A 64 15.37 14.65 24.57
C ILE A 64 16.07 13.58 25.42
N PHE A 65 16.03 13.65 26.76
CA PHE A 65 16.64 12.62 27.62
C PHE A 65 15.89 11.28 27.53
N VAL A 66 14.55 11.32 27.46
CA VAL A 66 13.70 10.13 27.26
C VAL A 66 13.94 9.51 25.86
N ILE A 67 14.02 10.35 24.82
CA ILE A 67 14.37 9.91 23.46
C ILE A 67 15.80 9.38 23.42
N ALA A 68 16.76 10.01 24.09
CA ALA A 68 18.16 9.59 24.12
C ALA A 68 18.33 8.20 24.76
N ILE A 69 17.67 7.95 25.88
CA ILE A 69 17.70 6.64 26.55
C ILE A 69 17.01 5.57 25.69
N ALA A 70 15.85 5.88 25.09
CA ALA A 70 15.17 4.99 24.15
C ALA A 70 16.01 4.71 22.88
N THR A 71 16.72 5.70 22.36
CA THR A 71 17.65 5.52 21.22
C THR A 71 18.92 4.77 21.60
N ALA A 72 19.43 4.92 22.83
CA ALA A 72 20.57 4.16 23.31
C ALA A 72 20.23 2.67 23.44
N GLU A 73 19.01 2.37 23.91
CA GLU A 73 18.50 0.99 24.02
C GLU A 73 18.21 0.38 22.63
N ALA A 74 17.66 1.17 21.70
CA ALA A 74 17.43 0.78 20.31
C ALA A 74 18.71 0.68 19.45
N ALA A 75 19.81 1.33 19.85
CA ALA A 75 21.10 1.29 19.15
C ALA A 75 21.94 0.05 19.49
N ILE A 76 21.75 -0.55 20.68
CA ILE A 76 22.54 -1.72 21.12
C ILE A 76 22.22 -2.95 20.25
N GLY A 77 20.98 -3.13 19.82
CA GLY A 77 20.57 -4.23 18.93
C GLY A 77 21.25 -4.20 17.55
N PRO A 78 21.16 -3.09 16.78
CA PRO A 78 21.86 -2.91 15.51
C PRO A 78 23.38 -2.86 15.66
N ALA A 79 23.93 -2.35 16.77
CA ALA A 79 25.38 -2.32 17.01
C ALA A 79 25.98 -3.72 17.20
N ILE A 80 25.25 -4.64 17.85
CA ILE A 80 25.64 -6.06 17.98
C ILE A 80 25.58 -6.75 16.62
N VAL A 81 24.55 -6.49 15.81
CA VAL A 81 24.41 -7.04 14.45
C VAL A 81 25.48 -6.48 13.49
N SER A 82 25.81 -5.20 13.60
CA SER A 82 26.87 -4.54 12.83
C SER A 82 28.27 -5.04 13.21
N SER A 83 28.52 -5.29 14.51
CA SER A 83 29.75 -5.89 15.02
C SER A 83 29.99 -7.31 14.49
N ILE A 84 28.92 -8.11 14.35
CA ILE A 84 28.97 -9.46 13.77
C ILE A 84 29.21 -9.39 12.24
N TYR A 85 28.70 -8.38 11.56
CA TYR A 85 28.86 -8.20 10.11
C TYR A 85 30.26 -7.67 9.73
N ARG A 86 30.91 -6.90 10.61
CA ARG A 86 32.20 -6.24 10.35
C ARG A 86 33.41 -7.17 10.29
N ASN A 87 33.24 -8.47 10.57
CA ASN A 87 34.33 -9.47 10.61
C ASN A 87 34.42 -10.40 9.39
N ARG A 88 33.84 -10.05 8.23
CA ARG A 88 34.17 -10.73 6.95
C ARG A 88 35.03 -9.82 6.04
N LYS A 89 36.35 -9.90 6.22
CA LYS A 89 37.36 -9.47 5.21
C LYS A 89 37.36 -10.47 4.04
N SER A 90 37.69 -10.20 2.78
CA SER A 90 37.92 -9.01 1.93
C SER A 90 38.34 -9.53 0.54
N THR A 91 38.03 -8.85 -0.58
CA THR A 91 39.00 -8.30 -1.57
C THR A 91 38.34 -7.74 -2.85
N PRO A 92 38.98 -6.78 -3.55
CA PRO A 92 38.34 -5.87 -4.51
C PRO A 92 38.75 -6.10 -5.97
N ARG A 93 37.77 -6.12 -6.89
CA ARG A 93 37.96 -5.95 -8.36
C ARG A 93 37.02 -4.88 -8.96
N VAL A 94 36.28 -4.16 -8.12
CA VAL A 94 35.12 -3.34 -8.52
C VAL A 94 35.51 -2.02 -9.18
N PHE A 95 36.71 -1.50 -8.92
CA PHE A 95 37.09 -0.15 -9.36
C PHE A 95 37.37 -0.03 -10.87
N LEU A 96 37.79 -1.12 -11.54
CA LEU A 96 38.03 -1.13 -13.00
C LEU A 96 36.77 -1.43 -13.82
N ALA A 97 35.79 -2.12 -13.24
CA ALA A 97 34.50 -2.38 -13.90
C ALA A 97 33.60 -1.13 -13.91
N GLN A 98 33.63 -0.30 -12.86
CA GLN A 98 32.85 0.93 -12.78
C GLN A 98 33.24 1.97 -13.85
N VAL A 99 34.52 2.04 -14.23
CA VAL A 99 34.98 2.99 -15.28
C VAL A 99 34.57 2.51 -16.68
N TYR A 100 34.45 1.20 -16.92
CA TYR A 100 34.04 0.67 -18.23
C TYR A 100 32.52 0.63 -18.41
N LEU A 101 31.74 0.53 -17.32
CA LEU A 101 30.27 0.47 -17.36
C LEU A 101 29.61 1.85 -17.52
N ILE A 102 30.25 2.92 -17.03
CA ILE A 102 29.78 4.31 -17.22
C ILE A 102 29.79 4.73 -18.71
N PHE A 103 30.65 4.13 -19.53
CA PHE A 103 30.70 4.40 -20.99
C PHE A 103 29.54 3.77 -21.80
N ILE A 104 28.60 3.08 -21.14
CA ILE A 104 27.45 2.39 -21.78
C ILE A 104 26.10 2.98 -21.32
N THR A 105 26.07 3.63 -20.16
CA THR A 105 24.84 3.83 -19.36
C THR A 105 23.87 4.92 -19.82
N ASN A 106 24.11 5.66 -20.90
CA ASN A 106 23.20 6.75 -21.29
C ASN A 106 22.02 6.32 -22.19
N TYR A 107 21.91 5.05 -22.60
CA TYR A 107 20.78 4.57 -23.42
C TYR A 107 20.30 3.15 -23.08
N PHE A 108 20.38 2.72 -21.82
CA PHE A 108 19.79 1.43 -21.43
C PHE A 108 18.32 1.63 -21.03
N PRO A 109 17.35 0.97 -21.70
CA PRO A 109 15.92 1.17 -21.44
C PRO A 109 15.45 0.36 -20.23
N TRP A 110 15.84 0.79 -19.03
CA TRP A 110 15.52 0.14 -17.76
C TRP A 110 14.02 -0.14 -17.59
N LEU A 111 13.16 0.85 -17.82
CA LEU A 111 11.72 0.76 -17.55
C LEU A 111 11.00 -0.07 -18.59
N THR A 112 11.33 0.11 -19.86
CA THR A 112 10.78 -0.74 -20.92
C THR A 112 11.15 -2.21 -20.70
N ILE A 113 12.36 -2.51 -20.23
CA ILE A 113 12.76 -3.88 -19.88
C ILE A 113 11.94 -4.39 -18.71
N VAL A 114 11.86 -3.63 -17.61
CA VAL A 114 11.09 -4.03 -16.42
C VAL A 114 9.61 -4.31 -16.76
N VAL A 115 9.00 -3.49 -17.62
CA VAL A 115 7.60 -3.70 -18.02
C VAL A 115 7.47 -4.89 -18.97
N LEU A 116 8.34 -5.03 -19.98
CA LEU A 116 8.16 -6.04 -21.02
C LEU A 116 8.71 -7.43 -20.66
N LEU A 117 9.72 -7.51 -19.79
CA LEU A 117 10.39 -8.75 -19.43
C LEU A 117 9.43 -9.80 -18.85
N PRO A 118 8.50 -9.47 -17.93
CA PRO A 118 7.52 -10.44 -17.43
C PRO A 118 6.63 -11.01 -18.53
N ILE A 119 6.06 -10.19 -19.41
CA ILE A 119 5.20 -10.66 -20.52
C ILE A 119 6.01 -11.50 -21.52
N ALA A 120 7.19 -11.02 -21.91
CA ALA A 120 8.06 -11.74 -22.84
C ALA A 120 8.48 -13.10 -22.26
N GLY A 121 8.94 -13.12 -21.02
CA GLY A 121 9.25 -14.34 -20.28
C GLY A 121 8.04 -15.26 -20.12
N GLY A 122 6.86 -14.72 -19.86
CA GLY A 122 5.61 -15.47 -19.80
C GLY A 122 5.28 -16.15 -21.12
N SER A 123 5.44 -15.47 -22.26
CA SER A 123 5.15 -16.04 -23.58
C SER A 123 6.03 -17.25 -23.92
N LEU A 124 7.29 -17.25 -23.46
CA LEU A 124 8.23 -18.35 -23.63
C LEU A 124 7.82 -19.61 -22.86
N ILE A 125 6.91 -19.52 -21.87
CA ILE A 125 6.40 -20.68 -21.12
C ILE A 125 5.73 -21.70 -22.04
N PHE A 126 5.10 -21.23 -23.13
CA PHE A 126 4.39 -22.11 -24.05
C PHE A 126 5.32 -23.02 -24.87
N LEU A 127 6.62 -22.70 -24.95
CA LEU A 127 7.63 -23.53 -25.61
C LEU A 127 8.07 -24.73 -24.76
N PHE A 128 7.81 -24.71 -23.44
CA PHE A 128 8.18 -25.83 -22.56
C PHE A 128 7.25 -27.04 -22.72
N PRO A 129 7.77 -28.27 -22.52
CA PRO A 129 6.98 -29.49 -22.63
C PRO A 129 5.88 -29.55 -21.57
N HIS A 130 4.69 -30.01 -21.97
CA HIS A 130 3.48 -30.00 -21.14
C HIS A 130 3.61 -30.76 -19.80
N ARG A 131 4.55 -31.70 -19.69
CA ARG A 131 4.76 -32.53 -18.48
C ARG A 131 5.63 -31.86 -17.41
N GLY A 132 6.24 -30.70 -17.68
CA GLY A 132 7.27 -30.07 -16.85
C GLY A 132 6.78 -29.07 -15.78
N ASN A 133 5.81 -29.42 -14.93
CA ASN A 133 5.25 -28.49 -13.93
C ASN A 133 6.31 -27.85 -13.01
N LYS A 134 7.36 -28.57 -12.64
CA LYS A 134 8.44 -28.06 -11.78
C LYS A 134 9.32 -27.04 -12.51
N VAL A 135 9.61 -27.28 -13.79
CA VAL A 135 10.44 -26.38 -14.61
C VAL A 135 9.74 -25.04 -14.80
N ILE A 136 8.45 -25.06 -15.15
CA ILE A 136 7.65 -23.84 -15.34
C ILE A 136 7.63 -22.99 -14.06
N LYS A 137 7.42 -23.62 -12.90
CA LYS A 137 7.38 -22.94 -11.60
C LYS A 137 8.70 -22.23 -11.26
N TRP A 138 9.82 -22.93 -11.40
CA TRP A 138 11.14 -22.34 -11.13
C TRP A 138 11.49 -21.26 -12.16
N TYR A 139 11.18 -21.50 -13.43
CA TYR A 139 11.36 -20.51 -14.49
C TYR A 139 10.66 -19.19 -14.18
N THR A 140 9.40 -19.26 -13.73
CA THR A 140 8.63 -18.04 -13.41
C THR A 140 9.15 -17.31 -12.18
N ILE A 141 9.61 -18.04 -11.16
CA ILE A 141 10.26 -17.43 -10.00
C ILE A 141 11.56 -16.74 -10.41
N CYS A 142 12.36 -17.38 -11.27
CA CYS A 142 13.58 -16.79 -11.80
C CYS A 142 13.30 -15.50 -12.57
N ILE A 143 12.28 -15.48 -13.44
CA ILE A 143 11.87 -14.26 -14.14
C ILE A 143 11.52 -13.14 -13.16
N CYS A 144 10.63 -13.40 -12.20
CA CYS A 144 10.22 -12.38 -11.24
C CYS A 144 11.41 -11.88 -10.39
N LEU A 145 12.31 -12.78 -9.98
CA LEU A 145 13.50 -12.41 -9.21
C LEU A 145 14.48 -11.57 -10.04
N ILE A 146 14.71 -11.93 -11.31
CA ILE A 146 15.56 -11.16 -12.21
C ILE A 146 14.96 -9.76 -12.40
N ASP A 147 13.67 -9.66 -12.62
CA ASP A 147 12.98 -8.37 -12.78
C ASP A 147 13.04 -7.50 -11.52
N LEU A 148 12.81 -8.10 -10.35
CA LEU A 148 12.97 -7.43 -9.05
C LEU A 148 14.41 -6.96 -8.81
N LEU A 149 15.41 -7.74 -9.23
CA LEU A 149 16.82 -7.34 -9.12
C LEU A 149 17.16 -6.21 -10.11
N ILE A 150 16.61 -6.22 -11.32
CA ILE A 150 16.80 -5.15 -12.31
C ILE A 150 16.15 -3.85 -11.80
N THR A 151 14.93 -3.90 -11.28
CA THR A 151 14.25 -2.73 -10.69
C THR A 151 15.03 -2.17 -9.49
N ALA A 152 15.45 -3.03 -8.56
CA ALA A 152 16.27 -2.62 -7.42
C ALA A 152 17.61 -2.03 -7.86
N TYR A 153 18.28 -2.62 -8.85
CA TYR A 153 19.53 -2.10 -9.41
C TYR A 153 19.32 -0.70 -10.03
N ALA A 154 18.29 -0.54 -10.86
CA ALA A 154 17.97 0.74 -11.49
C ALA A 154 17.74 1.83 -10.43
N PHE A 155 16.98 1.54 -9.37
CA PHE A 155 16.71 2.53 -8.33
C PHE A 155 17.91 2.80 -7.42
N CYS A 156 18.75 1.80 -7.10
CA CYS A 156 19.91 2.03 -6.24
C CYS A 156 21.03 2.84 -6.92
N TYR A 157 21.21 2.71 -8.24
CA TYR A 157 22.36 3.32 -8.94
C TYR A 157 21.98 4.47 -9.87
N HIS A 158 20.75 4.50 -10.38
CA HIS A 158 20.34 5.49 -11.38
C HIS A 158 19.24 6.45 -10.91
N PHE A 159 18.62 6.19 -9.76
CA PHE A 159 17.61 7.10 -9.18
C PHE A 159 18.23 7.98 -8.10
N GLN A 160 18.09 9.30 -8.24
CA GLN A 160 18.53 10.30 -7.28
C GLN A 160 17.34 10.72 -6.41
N LEU A 161 17.41 10.48 -5.10
CA LEU A 161 16.31 10.75 -4.18
C LEU A 161 16.03 12.25 -3.97
N ASP A 162 17.03 13.10 -4.20
CA ASP A 162 16.95 14.54 -3.92
C ASP A 162 16.33 15.36 -5.07
N ASP A 163 16.19 14.78 -6.26
CA ASP A 163 15.65 15.47 -7.44
C ASP A 163 14.14 15.19 -7.60
N PRO A 164 13.26 16.21 -7.53
CA PRO A 164 11.82 16.04 -7.68
C PRO A 164 11.38 15.78 -9.13
N LEU A 165 12.27 15.92 -10.12
CA LEU A 165 11.94 15.72 -11.53
C LEU A 165 11.70 14.24 -11.86
N ILE A 166 11.00 13.99 -12.98
CA ILE A 166 10.80 12.65 -13.51
C ILE A 166 12.15 12.15 -14.05
N GLN A 167 12.61 11.03 -13.51
CA GLN A 167 13.86 10.36 -13.84
C GLN A 167 13.62 9.07 -14.63
N LEU A 168 14.70 8.47 -15.14
CA LEU A 168 14.66 7.27 -15.99
C LEU A 168 13.68 7.43 -17.17
N THR A 169 13.69 8.61 -17.79
CA THR A 169 12.78 8.92 -18.88
C THR A 169 13.20 8.20 -20.16
N GLU A 170 12.24 7.51 -20.75
CA GLU A 170 12.40 6.80 -22.01
C GLU A 170 11.33 7.34 -22.96
N ASN A 171 11.72 7.69 -24.19
CA ASN A 171 10.79 8.30 -25.15
C ASN A 171 10.99 7.72 -26.54
N TYR A 172 10.07 6.82 -26.93
CA TYR A 172 10.05 6.25 -28.27
C TYR A 172 8.75 6.64 -28.98
N LYS A 173 8.83 7.10 -30.22
CA LYS A 173 7.64 7.40 -31.02
C LYS A 173 7.02 6.09 -31.49
N TRP A 174 5.76 5.81 -31.12
CA TRP A 174 5.08 4.56 -31.48
C TRP A 174 4.13 4.75 -32.66
N ILE A 175 3.18 5.70 -32.58
CA ILE A 175 2.19 5.94 -33.64
C ILE A 175 2.17 7.43 -33.98
N ASN A 176 2.35 7.76 -35.26
CA ASN A 176 2.42 9.15 -35.74
C ASN A 176 1.06 9.89 -35.75
N PHE A 177 -0.06 9.16 -35.83
CA PHE A 177 -1.38 9.74 -36.15
C PHE A 177 -2.06 10.50 -34.99
N PHE A 178 -1.66 10.26 -33.74
CA PHE A 178 -2.14 10.97 -32.54
C PHE A 178 -0.96 11.31 -31.60
N ASP A 179 0.24 11.56 -32.19
CA ASP A 179 1.50 11.82 -31.49
C ASP A 179 1.70 10.93 -30.25
N PHE A 180 1.48 9.63 -30.45
CA PHE A 180 1.47 8.65 -29.38
C PHE A 180 2.87 8.10 -29.17
N TYR A 181 3.41 8.37 -27.99
CA TYR A 181 4.75 7.95 -27.59
C TYR A 181 4.68 6.81 -26.58
N TRP A 182 5.57 5.84 -26.75
CA TRP A 182 5.94 4.90 -25.70
C TRP A 182 6.89 5.63 -24.74
N ARG A 183 6.29 6.31 -23.76
CA ARG A 183 7.01 7.07 -22.74
C ARG A 183 6.85 6.47 -21.35
N PHE A 184 7.98 6.12 -20.76
CA PHE A 184 8.10 5.75 -19.35
C PHE A 184 8.95 6.77 -18.60
N GLY A 185 8.71 6.88 -17.30
CA GLY A 185 9.44 7.75 -16.39
C GLY A 185 8.95 7.55 -14.96
N ILE A 186 9.81 7.82 -13.99
CA ILE A 186 9.57 7.54 -12.57
C ILE A 186 9.97 8.74 -11.72
N ASP A 187 9.23 8.98 -10.64
CA ASP A 187 9.47 9.97 -9.61
C ASP A 187 9.38 9.31 -8.21
N GLY A 188 9.33 10.13 -7.15
CA GLY A 188 9.10 9.65 -5.79
C GLY A 188 7.79 8.88 -5.57
N LEU A 189 6.68 9.23 -6.23
CA LEU A 189 5.39 8.55 -6.06
C LEU A 189 5.37 7.14 -6.68
N SER A 190 6.07 6.96 -7.79
CA SER A 190 6.06 5.71 -8.57
C SER A 190 6.99 4.62 -8.01
N ILE A 191 8.08 4.98 -7.32
CA ILE A 191 9.06 4.01 -6.81
C ILE A 191 8.41 2.98 -5.88
N GLY A 192 7.63 3.45 -4.90
CA GLY A 192 7.01 2.60 -3.89
C GLY A 192 6.12 1.52 -4.51
N PRO A 193 5.11 1.88 -5.32
CA PRO A 193 4.25 0.93 -6.02
C PRO A 193 5.02 -0.03 -6.95
N ILE A 194 6.05 0.41 -7.66
CA ILE A 194 6.82 -0.45 -8.57
C ILE A 194 7.62 -1.51 -7.79
N LEU A 195 8.34 -1.10 -6.74
CA LEU A 195 9.07 -2.03 -5.87
C LEU A 195 8.13 -3.01 -5.15
N LEU A 196 7.01 -2.49 -4.63
CA LEU A 196 5.97 -3.30 -4.00
C LEU A 196 5.43 -4.35 -4.99
N THR A 197 5.20 -3.96 -6.25
CA THR A 197 4.70 -4.86 -7.30
C THR A 197 5.68 -5.98 -7.58
N GLY A 198 6.97 -5.70 -7.75
CA GLY A 198 7.98 -6.73 -7.95
C GLY A 198 8.15 -7.65 -6.74
N PHE A 199 8.11 -7.10 -5.54
CA PHE A 199 8.26 -7.90 -4.32
C PHE A 199 7.02 -8.78 -4.05
N ILE A 200 5.81 -8.25 -4.16
CA ILE A 200 4.60 -9.04 -3.90
C ILE A 200 4.38 -10.09 -5.01
N THR A 201 4.71 -9.79 -6.26
CA THR A 201 4.60 -10.77 -7.36
C THR A 201 5.61 -11.91 -7.25
N THR A 202 6.85 -11.64 -6.86
CA THR A 202 7.84 -12.70 -6.55
C THR A 202 7.34 -13.62 -5.44
N ILE A 203 6.79 -13.08 -4.35
CA ILE A 203 6.23 -13.92 -3.28
C ILE A 203 4.94 -14.60 -3.73
N ALA A 204 4.09 -13.97 -4.53
CA ALA A 204 2.86 -14.58 -5.03
C ALA A 204 3.13 -15.78 -5.96
N THR A 205 4.16 -15.73 -6.79
CA THR A 205 4.60 -16.88 -7.61
C THR A 205 5.22 -18.00 -6.76
N LEU A 206 5.93 -17.66 -5.68
CA LEU A 206 6.34 -18.64 -4.65
C LEU A 206 5.15 -19.25 -3.91
N ALA A 207 4.11 -18.48 -3.64
CA ALA A 207 2.87 -18.97 -3.02
C ALA A 207 2.09 -19.88 -3.97
N ALA A 208 2.23 -19.72 -5.28
CA ALA A 208 1.53 -20.51 -6.30
C ALA A 208 2.09 -21.93 -6.52
N GLN A 209 3.09 -22.37 -5.76
CA GLN A 209 3.68 -23.71 -5.89
C GLN A 209 2.66 -24.87 -5.85
N PRO A 210 1.56 -24.82 -5.08
CA PRO A 210 0.57 -25.92 -5.06
C PRO A 210 -0.27 -26.03 -6.34
N VAL A 211 -0.26 -25.03 -7.24
CA VAL A 211 -1.06 -25.05 -8.46
C VAL A 211 -0.50 -26.07 -9.45
N THR A 212 -1.34 -27.04 -9.87
CA THR A 212 -0.98 -28.10 -10.83
C THR A 212 -1.83 -28.08 -12.09
N ARG A 213 -3.10 -27.65 -11.98
CA ARG A 213 -4.03 -27.53 -13.11
C ARG A 213 -3.58 -26.41 -14.05
N GLU A 214 -3.43 -26.73 -15.34
CA GLU A 214 -3.08 -25.78 -16.40
C GLU A 214 -1.93 -24.82 -16.01
N SER A 215 -0.84 -25.39 -15.50
CA SER A 215 0.29 -24.64 -14.92
C SER A 215 0.89 -23.60 -15.87
N ARG A 216 0.98 -23.91 -17.17
CA ARG A 216 1.48 -22.98 -18.20
C ARG A 216 0.65 -21.70 -18.25
N LEU A 217 -0.67 -21.86 -18.39
CA LEU A 217 -1.59 -20.73 -18.47
C LEU A 217 -1.57 -19.93 -17.17
N PHE A 218 -1.61 -20.60 -16.02
CA PHE A 218 -1.58 -19.93 -14.71
C PHE A 218 -0.38 -19.00 -14.57
N HIS A 219 0.82 -19.49 -14.85
CA HIS A 219 2.04 -18.72 -14.65
C HIS A 219 2.24 -17.65 -15.74
N PHE A 220 1.81 -17.92 -16.98
CA PHE A 220 1.74 -16.90 -18.02
C PHE A 220 0.85 -15.73 -17.57
N LEU A 221 -0.34 -16.00 -17.04
CA LEU A 221 -1.26 -14.95 -16.58
C LEU A 221 -0.69 -14.19 -15.36
N MET A 222 -0.02 -14.86 -14.43
CA MET A 222 0.67 -14.18 -13.31
C MET A 222 1.75 -13.22 -13.80
N LEU A 223 2.54 -13.61 -14.81
CA LEU A 223 3.57 -12.75 -15.40
C LEU A 223 2.99 -11.63 -16.29
N ALA A 224 1.91 -11.90 -17.01
CA ALA A 224 1.19 -10.88 -17.76
C ALA A 224 0.59 -9.82 -16.82
N MET A 225 0.01 -10.27 -15.71
CA MET A 225 -0.47 -9.40 -14.64
C MET A 225 0.68 -8.59 -14.03
N TYR A 226 1.85 -9.20 -13.81
CA TYR A 226 3.01 -8.48 -13.28
C TYR A 226 3.40 -7.27 -14.14
N SER A 227 3.50 -7.45 -15.46
CA SER A 227 3.74 -6.34 -16.39
C SER A 227 2.62 -5.30 -16.37
N GLY A 228 1.36 -5.74 -16.43
CA GLY A 228 0.19 -4.85 -16.40
C GLY A 228 0.08 -4.03 -15.12
N GLN A 229 0.71 -4.48 -14.03
CA GLN A 229 0.73 -3.77 -12.76
C GLN A 229 1.87 -2.75 -12.65
N ILE A 230 3.04 -3.03 -13.23
CA ILE A 230 4.14 -2.05 -13.28
C ILE A 230 3.85 -0.92 -14.29
N GLY A 231 3.17 -1.25 -15.39
CA GLY A 231 2.93 -0.32 -16.49
C GLY A 231 2.28 1.02 -16.09
N PRO A 232 1.16 1.05 -15.34
CA PRO A 232 0.47 2.31 -15.01
C PRO A 232 1.29 3.21 -14.07
N SER A 233 2.11 2.63 -13.19
CA SER A 233 2.99 3.43 -12.32
C SER A 233 4.21 4.00 -13.03
N SER A 234 4.60 3.45 -14.18
CA SER A 234 5.75 3.91 -14.98
C SER A 234 5.35 4.80 -16.16
N SER A 235 4.10 4.73 -16.63
CA SER A 235 3.65 5.41 -17.85
C SER A 235 3.56 6.93 -17.69
N GLN A 236 4.15 7.66 -18.65
CA GLN A 236 4.10 9.14 -18.73
C GLN A 236 3.16 9.65 -19.83
N VAL A 237 2.40 8.74 -20.45
CA VAL A 237 1.33 9.04 -21.41
C VAL A 237 0.04 8.44 -20.90
N ILE A 238 -1.05 9.22 -20.83
CA ILE A 238 -2.29 8.78 -20.17
C ILE A 238 -2.98 7.65 -20.95
N LEU A 239 -2.85 7.62 -22.28
CA LEU A 239 -3.34 6.48 -23.06
C LEU A 239 -2.52 5.21 -22.82
N LEU A 240 -1.20 5.31 -22.60
CA LEU A 240 -0.37 4.17 -22.23
C LEU A 240 -0.72 3.68 -20.81
N PHE A 241 -1.00 4.60 -19.89
CA PHE A 241 -1.57 4.29 -18.58
C PHE A 241 -2.85 3.45 -18.72
N PHE A 242 -3.78 3.86 -19.58
CA PHE A 242 -5.03 3.13 -19.83
C PHE A 242 -4.80 1.74 -20.43
N ILE A 243 -3.92 1.61 -21.44
CA ILE A 243 -3.61 0.31 -22.05
C ILE A 243 -3.07 -0.66 -20.99
N MET A 244 -2.14 -0.20 -20.14
CA MET A 244 -1.58 -1.03 -19.08
C MET A 244 -2.60 -1.32 -17.97
N TRP A 245 -3.48 -0.36 -17.66
CA TRP A 245 -4.59 -0.50 -16.71
C TRP A 245 -5.59 -1.58 -17.11
N GLU A 246 -5.89 -1.71 -18.40
CA GLU A 246 -6.75 -2.75 -18.96
C GLU A 246 -6.01 -4.09 -19.13
N LEU A 247 -4.70 -4.06 -19.39
CA LEU A 247 -3.89 -5.25 -19.61
C LEU A 247 -3.95 -6.21 -18.42
N GLU A 248 -4.02 -5.72 -17.18
CA GLU A 248 -4.14 -6.58 -15.99
C GLU A 248 -5.53 -7.22 -15.81
N LEU A 249 -6.61 -6.66 -16.39
CA LEU A 249 -7.98 -7.14 -16.16
C LEU A 249 -8.19 -8.55 -16.73
N ILE A 250 -7.67 -8.81 -17.93
CA ILE A 250 -7.82 -10.11 -18.60
C ILE A 250 -7.14 -11.24 -17.79
N PRO A 251 -5.86 -11.12 -17.38
CA PRO A 251 -5.23 -12.08 -16.49
C PRO A 251 -6.00 -12.35 -15.20
N VAL A 252 -6.45 -11.31 -14.51
CA VAL A 252 -7.20 -11.45 -13.24
C VAL A 252 -8.50 -12.21 -13.45
N TYR A 253 -9.26 -11.86 -14.49
CA TYR A 253 -10.52 -12.52 -14.81
C TYR A 253 -10.32 -14.03 -15.06
N ILE A 254 -9.31 -14.39 -15.85
CA ILE A 254 -9.03 -15.80 -16.16
C ILE A 254 -8.51 -16.54 -14.92
N LEU A 255 -7.61 -15.92 -14.14
CA LEU A 255 -7.10 -16.49 -12.88
C LEU A 255 -8.24 -16.79 -11.91
N LEU A 256 -9.19 -15.86 -11.76
CA LEU A 256 -10.36 -16.02 -10.89
C LEU A 256 -11.32 -17.09 -11.42
N SER A 257 -11.70 -17.04 -12.71
CA SER A 257 -12.69 -17.95 -13.28
C SER A 257 -12.22 -19.41 -13.34
N MET A 258 -10.92 -19.66 -13.52
CA MET A 258 -10.37 -21.01 -13.65
C MET A 258 -9.85 -21.61 -12.33
N TRP A 259 -9.24 -20.81 -11.44
CA TRP A 259 -8.63 -21.29 -10.18
C TRP A 259 -9.31 -20.75 -8.91
N GLY A 260 -10.43 -20.03 -9.04
CA GLY A 260 -11.25 -19.63 -7.90
C GLY A 260 -12.07 -20.76 -7.28
N GLY A 261 -12.79 -20.40 -6.21
CA GLY A 261 -13.65 -21.27 -5.40
C GLY A 261 -15.00 -21.60 -6.04
N LYS A 262 -16.02 -21.84 -5.21
CA LYS A 262 -17.32 -22.35 -5.66
C LYS A 262 -18.09 -21.34 -6.50
N LYS A 263 -18.05 -20.05 -6.14
CA LYS A 263 -18.79 -18.97 -6.85
C LYS A 263 -17.89 -18.20 -7.82
N ARG A 264 -16.79 -18.82 -8.28
CA ARG A 264 -15.76 -18.18 -9.11
C ARG A 264 -16.26 -17.49 -10.37
N LEU A 265 -17.23 -18.08 -11.09
CA LEU A 265 -17.75 -17.49 -12.32
C LEU A 265 -18.55 -16.21 -12.03
N TYR A 266 -19.41 -16.24 -11.00
CA TYR A 266 -20.14 -15.06 -10.54
C TYR A 266 -19.18 -13.95 -10.09
N SER A 267 -18.18 -14.28 -9.28
CA SER A 267 -17.20 -13.29 -8.82
C SER A 267 -16.37 -12.73 -9.98
N ALA A 268 -15.95 -13.56 -10.94
CA ALA A 268 -15.18 -13.14 -12.12
C ALA A 268 -15.99 -12.23 -13.04
N THR A 269 -17.24 -12.59 -13.35
CA THR A 269 -18.10 -11.75 -14.19
C THR A 269 -18.44 -10.43 -13.50
N LYS A 270 -18.71 -10.44 -12.19
CA LYS A 270 -18.92 -9.21 -11.43
C LYS A 270 -17.66 -8.33 -11.44
N PHE A 271 -16.49 -8.90 -11.20
CA PHE A 271 -15.21 -8.17 -11.24
C PHE A 271 -14.99 -7.46 -12.58
N ILE A 272 -15.09 -8.18 -13.70
CA ILE A 272 -14.80 -7.60 -15.02
C ILE A 272 -15.86 -6.57 -15.42
N LEU A 273 -17.14 -6.79 -15.08
CA LEU A 273 -18.20 -5.81 -15.37
C LEU A 273 -18.02 -4.51 -14.59
N TYR A 274 -17.61 -4.58 -13.32
CA TYR A 274 -17.32 -3.38 -12.53
C TYR A 274 -16.10 -2.64 -13.09
N THR A 275 -15.00 -3.35 -13.31
CA THR A 275 -13.70 -2.72 -13.64
C THR A 275 -13.61 -2.28 -15.10
N ALA A 276 -14.02 -3.11 -16.05
CA ALA A 276 -14.08 -2.73 -17.47
C ALA A 276 -15.22 -1.73 -17.74
N GLY A 277 -16.34 -1.85 -17.03
CA GLY A 277 -17.43 -0.88 -17.13
C GLY A 277 -17.02 0.51 -16.65
N SER A 278 -16.21 0.59 -15.58
CA SER A 278 -15.73 1.87 -15.07
C SER A 278 -14.58 2.45 -15.90
N SER A 279 -13.76 1.62 -16.54
CA SER A 279 -12.64 2.09 -17.35
C SER A 279 -13.04 2.77 -18.66
N ILE A 280 -14.29 2.56 -19.12
CA ILE A 280 -14.87 3.35 -20.23
C ILE A 280 -14.85 4.85 -19.88
N PHE A 281 -15.13 5.23 -18.63
CA PHE A 281 -15.09 6.63 -18.19
C PHE A 281 -13.66 7.19 -18.19
N LEU A 282 -12.67 6.38 -17.84
CA LEU A 282 -11.25 6.75 -17.95
C LEU A 282 -10.86 6.97 -19.40
N LEU A 283 -11.24 6.07 -20.32
CA LEU A 283 -10.96 6.26 -21.75
C LEU A 283 -11.64 7.53 -22.29
N MET A 284 -12.91 7.76 -21.93
CA MET A 284 -13.66 8.95 -22.36
C MET A 284 -13.00 10.24 -21.85
N GLY A 285 -12.56 10.26 -20.58
CA GLY A 285 -11.84 11.40 -20.02
C GLY A 285 -10.47 11.63 -20.69
N ILE A 286 -9.72 10.57 -20.97
CA ILE A 286 -8.42 10.64 -21.67
C ILE A 286 -8.58 11.23 -23.06
N LEU A 287 -9.54 10.71 -23.84
CA LEU A 287 -9.81 11.22 -25.18
C LEU A 287 -10.36 12.66 -25.13
N GLY A 288 -11.24 12.95 -24.17
CA GLY A 288 -11.82 14.28 -23.98
C GLY A 288 -10.76 15.35 -23.68
N ILE A 289 -9.81 15.04 -22.79
CA ILE A 289 -8.70 15.93 -22.46
C ILE A 289 -7.71 16.02 -23.63
N GLY A 290 -7.31 14.89 -24.21
CA GLY A 290 -6.32 14.85 -25.30
C GLY A 290 -6.76 15.58 -26.57
N LEU A 291 -8.07 15.62 -26.85
CA LEU A 291 -8.65 16.29 -28.01
C LEU A 291 -9.07 17.74 -27.73
N TYR A 292 -9.05 18.18 -26.46
CA TYR A 292 -9.48 19.55 -26.11
C TYR A 292 -8.55 20.62 -26.70
N SER A 293 -7.24 20.34 -26.78
CA SER A 293 -6.28 21.22 -27.44
C SER A 293 -6.33 21.01 -28.96
N SER A 294 -7.18 21.77 -29.64
CA SER A 294 -7.56 21.54 -31.05
C SER A 294 -6.43 21.66 -32.08
N ASN A 295 -5.26 22.20 -31.72
CA ASN A 295 -4.19 22.48 -32.68
C ASN A 295 -3.21 21.31 -32.85
N GLU A 296 -2.86 20.62 -31.76
CA GLU A 296 -2.10 19.37 -31.79
C GLU A 296 -2.55 18.48 -30.60
N PRO A 297 -3.21 17.34 -30.85
CA PRO A 297 -3.64 16.46 -29.77
C PRO A 297 -2.43 15.86 -29.06
N THR A 298 -2.31 16.08 -27.76
CA THR A 298 -1.23 15.51 -26.94
C THR A 298 -1.78 14.68 -25.79
N LEU A 299 -1.10 13.58 -25.47
CA LEU A 299 -1.49 12.65 -24.40
C LEU A 299 -0.39 12.51 -23.33
N ASN A 300 0.61 13.40 -23.36
CA ASN A 300 1.70 13.40 -22.41
C ASN A 300 1.24 14.02 -21.09
N PHE A 301 1.59 13.43 -19.96
CA PHE A 301 1.19 13.95 -18.65
C PHE A 301 1.68 15.39 -18.44
N GLU A 302 2.96 15.66 -18.70
CA GLU A 302 3.59 16.97 -18.48
C GLU A 302 2.94 18.12 -19.27
N THR A 303 2.47 17.85 -20.49
CA THR A 303 1.77 18.87 -21.29
C THR A 303 0.36 19.09 -20.78
N LEU A 304 -0.33 18.02 -20.38
CA LEU A 304 -1.72 18.06 -19.92
C LEU A 304 -1.88 18.67 -18.53
N THR A 305 -0.90 18.52 -17.63
CA THR A 305 -0.89 19.16 -16.30
C THR A 305 -0.72 20.67 -16.39
N ASN A 306 -0.03 21.16 -17.42
CA ASN A 306 0.19 22.59 -17.65
C ASN A 306 -0.97 23.26 -18.42
N GLN A 307 -1.96 22.49 -18.85
CA GLN A 307 -3.10 22.98 -19.62
C GLN A 307 -4.25 23.37 -18.67
N SER A 308 -4.81 24.57 -18.87
CA SER A 308 -5.98 25.02 -18.13
C SER A 308 -7.28 24.60 -18.81
N TYR A 309 -8.23 24.09 -18.04
CA TYR A 309 -9.57 23.73 -18.51
C TYR A 309 -10.63 24.69 -17.92
N PRO A 310 -11.75 24.93 -18.63
CA PRO A 310 -12.89 25.61 -18.02
C PRO A 310 -13.40 24.80 -16.82
N GLY A 311 -13.72 25.47 -15.70
CA GLY A 311 -14.03 24.77 -14.44
C GLY A 311 -15.14 23.71 -14.54
N VAL A 312 -16.18 23.94 -15.36
CA VAL A 312 -17.24 22.94 -15.60
C VAL A 312 -16.71 21.70 -16.31
N LEU A 313 -15.85 21.88 -17.32
CA LEU A 313 -15.24 20.78 -18.06
C LEU A 313 -14.27 19.99 -17.18
N GLU A 314 -13.48 20.68 -16.36
CA GLU A 314 -12.56 20.08 -15.39
C GLU A 314 -13.31 19.20 -14.38
N ILE A 315 -14.46 19.66 -13.87
CA ILE A 315 -15.32 18.89 -12.96
C ILE A 315 -15.88 17.64 -13.64
N ILE A 316 -16.28 17.73 -14.91
CA ILE A 316 -16.79 16.57 -15.67
C ILE A 316 -15.70 15.51 -15.84
N PHE A 317 -14.49 15.91 -16.23
CA PHE A 317 -13.36 14.99 -16.34
C PHE A 317 -12.98 14.39 -14.98
N TYR A 318 -12.93 15.22 -13.94
CA TYR A 318 -12.63 14.78 -12.58
C TYR A 318 -13.62 13.71 -12.12
N MET A 319 -14.92 13.91 -12.35
CA MET A 319 -15.95 12.92 -11.98
C MET A 319 -15.83 11.62 -12.79
N GLY A 320 -15.52 11.70 -14.08
CA GLY A 320 -15.29 10.52 -14.92
C GLY A 320 -14.12 9.68 -14.42
N PHE A 321 -12.98 10.32 -14.16
CA PHE A 321 -11.79 9.65 -13.61
C PHE A 321 -12.01 9.17 -12.17
N LEU A 322 -12.65 9.98 -11.32
CA LEU A 322 -13.01 9.60 -9.96
C LEU A 322 -13.87 8.34 -9.98
N PHE A 323 -14.83 8.21 -10.89
CA PHE A 323 -15.67 7.01 -10.99
C PHE A 323 -14.83 5.77 -11.32
N THR A 324 -13.88 5.86 -12.25
CA THR A 324 -12.99 4.74 -12.58
C THR A 324 -12.11 4.35 -11.39
N PHE A 325 -11.46 5.34 -10.76
CA PHE A 325 -10.58 5.09 -9.62
C PHE A 325 -11.36 4.63 -8.38
N ALA A 326 -12.58 5.12 -8.17
CA ALA A 326 -13.48 4.73 -7.10
C ALA A 326 -14.00 3.29 -7.20
N VAL A 327 -13.94 2.67 -8.38
CA VAL A 327 -14.19 1.24 -8.52
C VAL A 327 -12.96 0.43 -8.11
N LYS A 328 -11.76 0.76 -8.62
CA LYS A 328 -10.54 -0.01 -8.27
C LYS A 328 -10.08 0.24 -6.83
N LEU A 329 -10.03 1.49 -6.39
CA LEU A 329 -9.94 1.87 -4.98
C LEU A 329 -11.39 1.83 -4.46
N PRO A 330 -11.79 0.88 -3.61
CA PRO A 330 -13.18 0.52 -3.32
C PRO A 330 -13.93 1.61 -2.52
N ILE A 331 -14.22 2.77 -3.14
CA ILE A 331 -14.96 3.87 -2.51
C ILE A 331 -16.45 3.52 -2.44
N ILE A 332 -17.14 3.85 -1.34
CA ILE A 332 -18.59 3.62 -1.22
C ILE A 332 -19.36 4.43 -2.29
N PRO A 333 -20.35 3.83 -3.01
CA PRO A 333 -20.90 2.47 -2.86
C PRO A 333 -20.21 1.39 -3.72
N LEU A 334 -19.20 1.75 -4.51
CA LEU A 334 -18.62 0.97 -5.61
C LEU A 334 -17.67 -0.18 -5.19
N HIS A 335 -17.70 -0.59 -3.92
CA HIS A 335 -16.80 -1.59 -3.34
C HIS A 335 -17.29 -3.05 -3.43
N THR A 336 -18.55 -3.29 -3.79
CA THR A 336 -19.20 -4.60 -3.59
C THR A 336 -18.61 -5.75 -4.41
N TRP A 337 -17.84 -5.46 -5.46
CA TRP A 337 -17.13 -6.48 -6.25
C TRP A 337 -15.96 -7.08 -5.45
N LEU A 338 -15.32 -6.30 -4.57
CA LEU A 338 -14.06 -6.66 -3.92
C LEU A 338 -14.22 -7.85 -2.95
N PRO A 339 -15.16 -7.86 -1.99
CA PRO A 339 -15.30 -8.99 -1.07
C PRO A 339 -15.68 -10.30 -1.76
N ASP A 340 -16.45 -10.25 -2.85
CA ASP A 340 -16.83 -11.43 -3.62
C ASP A 340 -15.64 -11.98 -4.43
N THR A 341 -14.81 -11.10 -4.97
CA THR A 341 -13.59 -11.46 -5.72
C THR A 341 -12.56 -12.10 -4.80
N HIS A 342 -12.24 -11.46 -3.66
CA HIS A 342 -11.30 -11.99 -2.68
C HIS A 342 -11.80 -13.25 -1.97
N GLY A 343 -13.11 -13.36 -1.73
CA GLY A 343 -13.72 -14.52 -1.10
C GLY A 343 -13.51 -15.81 -1.90
N GLU A 344 -13.48 -15.70 -3.24
CA GLU A 344 -13.39 -16.85 -4.13
C GLU A 344 -12.00 -17.02 -4.77
N ALA A 345 -11.16 -15.99 -4.86
CA ALA A 345 -9.86 -16.08 -5.50
C ALA A 345 -8.88 -17.04 -4.79
N HIS A 346 -7.98 -17.64 -5.58
CA HIS A 346 -6.82 -18.36 -5.06
C HIS A 346 -5.90 -17.38 -4.32
N TYR A 347 -5.25 -17.79 -3.23
CA TYR A 347 -4.54 -16.85 -2.36
C TYR A 347 -3.35 -16.17 -3.04
N SER A 348 -2.64 -16.83 -3.95
CA SER A 348 -1.60 -16.17 -4.75
C SER A 348 -2.16 -15.05 -5.62
N THR A 349 -3.37 -15.22 -6.17
CA THR A 349 -4.07 -14.16 -6.91
C THR A 349 -4.61 -13.09 -5.96
N CYS A 350 -5.11 -13.47 -4.78
CA CYS A 350 -5.51 -12.52 -3.73
C CYS A 350 -4.35 -11.62 -3.29
N MET A 351 -3.12 -12.14 -3.23
CA MET A 351 -1.94 -11.35 -2.89
C MET A 351 -1.72 -10.23 -3.91
N LEU A 352 -1.89 -10.50 -5.20
CA LEU A 352 -1.75 -9.48 -6.24
C LEU A 352 -2.92 -8.49 -6.25
N LEU A 353 -4.15 -9.00 -6.08
CA LEU A 353 -5.37 -8.18 -6.00
C LEU A 353 -5.31 -7.22 -4.80
N ALA A 354 -5.04 -7.75 -3.60
CA ALA A 354 -5.06 -6.98 -2.37
C ALA A 354 -3.80 -6.13 -2.26
N GLY A 355 -2.65 -6.71 -2.61
CA GLY A 355 -1.34 -6.08 -2.48
C GLY A 355 -1.16 -4.92 -3.45
N ILE A 356 -1.61 -5.06 -4.70
CA ILE A 356 -1.21 -4.16 -5.80
C ILE A 356 -2.42 -3.52 -6.49
N LEU A 357 -3.42 -4.30 -6.94
CA LEU A 357 -4.51 -3.77 -7.79
C LEU A 357 -5.25 -2.59 -7.12
N LEU A 358 -5.57 -2.72 -5.83
CA LEU A 358 -6.20 -1.65 -5.04
C LEU A 358 -5.38 -0.34 -5.03
N LYS A 359 -4.04 -0.46 -5.04
CA LYS A 359 -3.10 0.65 -4.91
C LYS A 359 -2.95 1.42 -6.22
N MET A 360 -3.14 0.74 -7.35
CA MET A 360 -3.15 1.38 -8.66
C MET A 360 -4.30 2.39 -8.77
N GLY A 361 -5.45 2.10 -8.16
CA GLY A 361 -6.56 3.06 -8.03
C GLY A 361 -6.17 4.31 -7.24
N ALA A 362 -5.45 4.14 -6.13
CA ALA A 362 -4.94 5.27 -5.34
C ALA A 362 -3.91 6.09 -6.11
N TYR A 363 -2.98 5.42 -6.77
CA TYR A 363 -1.96 6.06 -7.60
C TYR A 363 -2.59 6.86 -8.75
N GLY A 364 -3.61 6.31 -9.43
CA GLY A 364 -4.37 7.03 -10.45
C GLY A 364 -5.11 8.25 -9.90
N LEU A 365 -5.69 8.15 -8.71
CA LEU A 365 -6.34 9.29 -8.04
C LEU A 365 -5.33 10.41 -7.74
N VAL A 366 -4.11 10.10 -7.34
CA VAL A 366 -3.06 11.12 -7.15
C VAL A 366 -2.59 11.69 -8.51
N ARG A 367 -2.14 10.86 -9.45
CA ARG A 367 -1.59 11.28 -10.77
C ARG A 367 -2.55 12.04 -11.67
N ILE A 368 -3.80 11.61 -11.70
CA ILE A 368 -4.77 12.07 -12.70
C ILE A 368 -5.78 13.01 -12.04
N ASN A 369 -6.30 12.70 -10.87
CA ASN A 369 -7.29 13.59 -10.24
C ASN A 369 -6.65 14.76 -9.50
N MET A 370 -5.62 14.52 -8.70
CA MET A 370 -5.00 15.57 -7.89
C MET A 370 -4.00 16.43 -8.69
N GLU A 371 -3.10 15.81 -9.45
CA GLU A 371 -2.05 16.55 -10.18
C GLU A 371 -2.53 17.20 -11.48
N LEU A 372 -3.36 16.51 -12.27
CA LEU A 372 -3.83 17.02 -13.56
C LEU A 372 -5.04 17.96 -13.44
N LEU A 373 -5.93 17.72 -12.46
CA LEU A 373 -7.18 18.49 -12.26
C LEU A 373 -7.23 19.14 -10.85
N PRO A 374 -6.25 20.00 -10.49
CA PRO A 374 -6.09 20.47 -9.12
C PRO A 374 -7.24 21.36 -8.64
N HIS A 375 -7.86 22.14 -9.53
CA HIS A 375 -8.96 23.02 -9.13
C HIS A 375 -10.22 22.21 -8.81
N ALA A 376 -10.59 21.25 -9.66
CA ALA A 376 -11.66 20.31 -9.36
C ALA A 376 -11.36 19.49 -8.10
N HIS A 377 -10.12 19.03 -7.91
CA HIS A 377 -9.72 18.30 -6.71
C HIS A 377 -9.95 19.10 -5.43
N SER A 378 -9.62 20.39 -5.42
CA SER A 378 -9.85 21.27 -4.26
C SER A 378 -11.33 21.37 -3.86
N ILE A 379 -12.25 21.33 -4.82
CA ILE A 379 -13.70 21.36 -4.59
C ILE A 379 -14.18 20.02 -4.01
N PHE A 380 -13.66 18.90 -4.52
CA PHE A 380 -14.07 17.56 -4.10
C PHE A 380 -13.32 17.00 -2.88
N SER A 381 -12.23 17.64 -2.45
CA SER A 381 -11.41 17.22 -1.32
C SER A 381 -12.22 16.98 -0.01
N PRO A 382 -13.10 17.90 0.43
CA PRO A 382 -13.92 17.66 1.62
C PRO A 382 -14.87 16.46 1.48
N TRP A 383 -15.36 16.21 0.26
CA TRP A 383 -16.22 15.07 -0.05
C TRP A 383 -15.46 13.76 -0.01
N LEU A 384 -14.21 13.72 -0.50
CA LEU A 384 -13.34 12.55 -0.38
C LEU A 384 -13.07 12.21 1.08
N MET A 385 -12.73 13.22 1.89
CA MET A 385 -12.52 13.04 3.33
C MET A 385 -13.76 12.49 4.04
N LEU A 386 -14.94 13.03 3.71
CA LEU A 386 -16.22 12.52 4.23
C LEU A 386 -16.46 11.07 3.80
N LEU A 387 -16.34 10.75 2.52
CA LEU A 387 -16.53 9.39 2.00
C LEU A 387 -15.54 8.40 2.62
N GLY A 388 -14.26 8.78 2.77
CA GLY A 388 -13.24 7.97 3.42
C GLY A 388 -13.58 7.68 4.89
N SER A 389 -14.08 8.67 5.63
CA SER A 389 -14.51 8.48 7.02
C SER A 389 -15.69 7.51 7.15
N ILE A 390 -16.72 7.67 6.30
CA ILE A 390 -17.88 6.78 6.25
C ILE A 390 -17.44 5.37 5.85
N GLN A 391 -16.51 5.26 4.90
CA GLN A 391 -15.96 4.00 4.44
C GLN A 391 -15.25 3.22 5.53
N ILE A 392 -14.43 3.86 6.36
CA ILE A 392 -13.76 3.21 7.51
C ILE A 392 -14.82 2.60 8.44
N ILE A 393 -15.81 3.39 8.87
CA ILE A 393 -16.85 2.95 9.81
C ILE A 393 -17.69 1.82 9.22
N TYR A 394 -18.14 1.98 7.97
CA TYR A 394 -18.97 0.99 7.28
C TYR A 394 -18.21 -0.32 7.04
N ALA A 395 -16.98 -0.26 6.54
CA ALA A 395 -16.19 -1.45 6.24
C ALA A 395 -15.79 -2.20 7.51
N ALA A 396 -15.44 -1.49 8.57
CA ALA A 396 -15.12 -2.07 9.88
C ALA A 396 -16.34 -2.78 10.51
N SER A 397 -17.51 -2.14 10.50
CA SER A 397 -18.75 -2.74 11.03
C SER A 397 -19.22 -3.94 10.20
N THR A 398 -19.15 -3.87 8.88
CA THR A 398 -19.51 -4.99 7.99
C THR A 398 -18.53 -6.15 8.08
N SER A 399 -17.23 -5.89 8.30
CA SER A 399 -16.21 -6.91 8.55
C SER A 399 -16.58 -7.79 9.75
N LEU A 400 -16.98 -7.19 10.88
CA LEU A 400 -17.43 -7.93 12.07
C LEU A 400 -18.60 -8.88 11.78
N GLY A 401 -19.53 -8.47 10.91
CA GLY A 401 -20.67 -9.29 10.50
C GLY A 401 -20.33 -10.45 9.55
N GLN A 402 -19.14 -10.49 8.94
CA GLN A 402 -18.79 -11.53 7.98
C GLN A 402 -18.34 -12.82 8.66
N ARG A 403 -18.91 -13.97 8.27
CA ARG A 403 -18.47 -15.30 8.77
C ARG A 403 -17.35 -15.94 7.95
N ASN A 404 -17.19 -15.53 6.69
CA ASN A 404 -16.15 -16.05 5.81
C ASN A 404 -14.84 -15.28 6.06
N LEU A 405 -13.77 -16.01 6.39
CA LEU A 405 -12.47 -15.42 6.73
C LEU A 405 -11.91 -14.51 5.62
N LYS A 406 -11.90 -14.98 4.36
CA LYS A 406 -11.37 -14.19 3.24
C LYS A 406 -12.20 -12.94 2.99
N LYS A 407 -13.54 -13.02 3.12
CA LYS A 407 -14.41 -11.84 2.98
C LYS A 407 -14.21 -10.85 4.13
N ARG A 408 -13.99 -11.34 5.35
CA ARG A 408 -13.70 -10.49 6.51
C ARG A 408 -12.42 -9.68 6.29
N ILE A 409 -11.33 -10.34 5.87
CA ILE A 409 -10.07 -9.66 5.52
C ILE A 409 -10.28 -8.67 4.36
N ALA A 410 -11.09 -9.01 3.37
CA ALA A 410 -11.40 -8.10 2.26
C ALA A 410 -12.11 -6.81 2.72
N TYR A 411 -13.06 -6.89 3.66
CA TYR A 411 -13.68 -5.69 4.22
C TYR A 411 -12.72 -4.88 5.10
N SER A 412 -11.83 -5.52 5.86
CA SER A 412 -10.73 -4.80 6.53
C SER A 412 -9.86 -4.03 5.51
N SER A 413 -9.55 -4.61 4.35
CA SER A 413 -8.87 -3.88 3.28
C SER A 413 -9.68 -2.68 2.76
N VAL A 414 -11.00 -2.78 2.62
CA VAL A 414 -11.86 -1.62 2.26
C VAL A 414 -11.73 -0.51 3.31
N SER A 415 -11.66 -0.85 4.61
CA SER A 415 -11.44 0.13 5.69
C SER A 415 -10.11 0.86 5.51
N HIS A 416 -9.00 0.14 5.33
CA HIS A 416 -7.68 0.76 5.18
C HIS A 416 -7.56 1.62 3.92
N MET A 417 -8.28 1.30 2.84
CA MET A 417 -8.36 2.17 1.66
C MET A 417 -9.06 3.51 1.98
N GLY A 418 -9.96 3.53 2.97
CA GLY A 418 -10.60 4.76 3.45
C GLY A 418 -9.59 5.79 3.98
N PHE A 419 -8.53 5.34 4.66
CA PHE A 419 -7.45 6.23 5.10
C PHE A 419 -6.70 6.87 3.93
N ILE A 420 -6.43 6.10 2.87
CA ILE A 420 -5.77 6.62 1.65
C ILE A 420 -6.59 7.76 1.05
N ILE A 421 -7.92 7.60 0.98
CA ILE A 421 -8.82 8.65 0.47
C ILE A 421 -8.76 9.91 1.33
N ILE A 422 -8.76 9.76 2.67
CA ILE A 422 -8.64 10.89 3.60
C ILE A 422 -7.29 11.59 3.40
N GLY A 423 -6.19 10.83 3.29
CA GLY A 423 -4.86 11.38 3.09
C GLY A 423 -4.75 12.18 1.79
N ILE A 424 -5.26 11.64 0.67
CA ILE A 424 -5.29 12.36 -0.61
C ILE A 424 -6.21 13.58 -0.53
N GLY A 425 -7.40 13.42 0.05
CA GLY A 425 -8.37 14.52 0.22
C GLY A 425 -7.90 15.64 1.16
N SER A 426 -6.88 15.42 1.99
CA SER A 426 -6.39 16.43 2.92
C SER A 426 -5.62 17.59 2.26
N ILE A 427 -5.14 17.42 1.02
CA ILE A 427 -4.31 18.42 0.31
C ILE A 427 -3.18 18.95 1.22
N SER A 428 -2.40 18.02 1.77
CA SER A 428 -1.33 18.33 2.72
C SER A 428 -0.17 17.36 2.56
N ASP A 429 1.06 17.85 2.67
CA ASP A 429 2.25 17.00 2.48
C ASP A 429 2.28 15.85 3.49
N THR A 430 1.87 16.10 4.74
CA THR A 430 1.78 15.07 5.78
C THR A 430 0.73 14.02 5.45
N GLY A 431 -0.47 14.44 5.01
CA GLY A 431 -1.54 13.52 4.64
C GLY A 431 -1.25 12.73 3.36
N LEU A 432 -0.64 13.35 2.35
CA LEU A 432 -0.23 12.68 1.11
C LEU A 432 0.90 11.66 1.39
N ASN A 433 1.91 12.02 2.18
CA ASN A 433 2.95 11.09 2.62
C ASN A 433 2.36 9.92 3.41
N GLY A 434 1.38 10.19 4.28
CA GLY A 434 0.64 9.14 4.99
C GLY A 434 -0.13 8.22 4.04
N ALA A 435 -0.78 8.76 3.01
CA ALA A 435 -1.48 7.98 1.99
C ALA A 435 -0.52 7.08 1.19
N ILE A 436 0.65 7.59 0.79
CA ILE A 436 1.69 6.82 0.09
C ILE A 436 2.24 5.71 1.01
N LEU A 437 2.49 6.03 2.29
CA LEU A 437 2.92 5.03 3.26
C LEU A 437 1.85 3.95 3.46
N GLN A 438 0.56 4.33 3.48
CA GLN A 438 -0.56 3.38 3.59
C GLN A 438 -0.70 2.49 2.36
N ILE A 439 -0.49 3.03 1.15
CA ILE A 439 -0.40 2.27 -0.12
C ILE A 439 0.63 1.14 0.03
N ILE A 440 1.83 1.45 0.53
CA ILE A 440 2.93 0.49 0.67
C ILE A 440 2.66 -0.48 1.84
N SER A 441 2.34 0.05 3.02
CA SER A 441 2.13 -0.70 4.27
C SER A 441 1.01 -1.74 4.12
N HIS A 442 -0.18 -1.30 3.69
CA HIS A 442 -1.29 -2.21 3.43
C HIS A 442 -1.01 -3.13 2.22
N GLY A 443 -0.10 -2.74 1.32
CA GLY A 443 0.51 -3.61 0.30
C GLY A 443 1.03 -4.91 0.87
N PHE A 444 1.96 -4.79 1.81
CA PHE A 444 2.58 -5.93 2.50
C PHE A 444 1.60 -6.66 3.42
N ILE A 445 0.89 -5.92 4.29
CA ILE A 445 -0.02 -6.51 5.30
C ILE A 445 -1.15 -7.29 4.62
N GLY A 446 -1.81 -6.69 3.62
CA GLY A 446 -2.91 -7.32 2.90
C GLY A 446 -2.47 -8.60 2.18
N ALA A 447 -1.35 -8.56 1.45
CA ALA A 447 -0.82 -9.75 0.78
C ALA A 447 -0.48 -10.87 1.78
N ALA A 448 0.16 -10.53 2.90
CA ALA A 448 0.54 -11.51 3.91
C ALA A 448 -0.68 -12.14 4.62
N LEU A 449 -1.69 -11.35 4.97
CA LEU A 449 -2.94 -11.85 5.56
C LEU A 449 -3.71 -12.77 4.59
N PHE A 450 -3.81 -12.41 3.31
CA PHE A 450 -4.47 -13.26 2.31
C PHE A 450 -3.69 -14.56 2.04
N PHE A 451 -2.35 -14.52 2.07
CA PHE A 451 -1.53 -15.72 1.99
C PHE A 451 -1.79 -16.67 3.17
N LEU A 452 -1.80 -16.15 4.40
CA LEU A 452 -2.04 -16.96 5.59
C LEU A 452 -3.48 -17.50 5.66
N ALA A 453 -4.48 -16.69 5.30
CA ALA A 453 -5.86 -17.15 5.19
C ALA A 453 -6.01 -18.26 4.14
N GLY A 454 -5.28 -18.17 3.02
CA GLY A 454 -5.22 -19.20 1.99
C GLY A 454 -4.57 -20.49 2.44
N THR A 455 -3.41 -20.40 3.08
CA THR A 455 -2.69 -21.59 3.59
C THR A 455 -3.42 -22.25 4.76
N GLY A 456 -4.11 -21.48 5.59
CA GLY A 456 -5.05 -21.99 6.59
C GLY A 456 -6.19 -22.75 5.95
N TYR A 457 -6.80 -22.20 4.89
CA TYR A 457 -7.82 -22.90 4.11
C TYR A 457 -7.32 -24.20 3.48
N ASP A 458 -6.10 -24.24 2.93
CA ASP A 458 -5.56 -25.46 2.32
C ASP A 458 -5.37 -26.61 3.32
N ARG A 459 -5.17 -26.26 4.60
CA ARG A 459 -4.88 -27.22 5.68
C ARG A 459 -6.14 -27.66 6.41
N LEU A 460 -7.04 -26.74 6.71
CA LEU A 460 -8.28 -27.02 7.42
C LEU A 460 -9.43 -27.42 6.47
N ARG A 461 -9.39 -26.97 5.21
CA ARG A 461 -10.50 -27.07 4.23
C ARG A 461 -11.81 -26.42 4.69
N LEU A 462 -11.75 -25.56 5.70
CA LEU A 462 -12.86 -24.79 6.25
C LEU A 462 -12.71 -23.32 5.84
N LEU A 463 -13.81 -22.68 5.45
CA LEU A 463 -13.85 -21.25 5.05
C LEU A 463 -14.52 -20.35 6.10
N TYR A 464 -15.31 -20.94 6.98
CA TYR A 464 -16.15 -20.23 7.94
C TYR A 464 -15.52 -20.26 9.33
N LEU A 465 -15.47 -19.10 9.96
CA LEU A 465 -14.84 -18.91 11.27
C LEU A 465 -15.47 -19.75 12.37
N ASP A 466 -16.80 -19.91 12.34
CA ASP A 466 -17.58 -20.73 13.28
C ASP A 466 -17.07 -22.19 13.38
N GLN A 467 -16.32 -22.67 12.37
CA GLN A 467 -15.80 -24.03 12.29
C GLN A 467 -14.28 -24.13 12.52
N MET A 468 -13.54 -23.00 12.54
CA MET A 468 -12.07 -22.95 12.54
C MET A 468 -11.41 -23.06 13.92
N GLY A 469 -12.15 -23.42 14.97
CA GLY A 469 -11.67 -23.43 16.35
C GLY A 469 -10.38 -24.24 16.57
N GLY A 470 -9.49 -23.74 17.44
CA GLY A 470 -8.27 -24.46 17.85
C GLY A 470 -7.08 -24.35 16.88
N MET A 471 -7.07 -23.37 15.98
CA MET A 471 -5.99 -23.15 15.01
C MET A 471 -4.60 -23.00 15.68
N ALA A 472 -4.53 -22.38 16.86
CA ALA A 472 -3.30 -22.22 17.62
C ALA A 472 -2.63 -23.56 18.01
N ILE A 473 -3.43 -24.60 18.25
CA ILE A 473 -2.94 -25.94 18.65
C ILE A 473 -2.48 -26.71 17.43
N LEU A 474 -3.28 -26.71 16.36
CA LEU A 474 -3.01 -27.49 15.15
C LEU A 474 -1.88 -26.89 14.29
N MET A 475 -1.77 -25.56 14.26
CA MET A 475 -0.91 -24.84 13.33
C MET A 475 -0.25 -23.62 13.99
N PRO A 476 0.52 -23.81 15.07
CA PRO A 476 1.01 -22.72 15.93
C PRO A 476 1.82 -21.67 15.17
N LYS A 477 2.65 -22.08 14.20
CA LYS A 477 3.45 -21.14 13.39
C LYS A 477 2.59 -20.24 12.49
N ILE A 478 1.54 -20.78 11.87
CA ILE A 478 0.64 -19.98 11.03
C ILE A 478 -0.15 -19.04 11.93
N PHE A 479 -0.65 -19.54 13.06
CA PHE A 479 -1.37 -18.73 14.03
C PHE A 479 -0.51 -17.56 14.54
N THR A 480 0.73 -17.80 14.99
CA THR A 480 1.60 -16.73 15.51
C THR A 480 1.89 -15.65 14.46
N VAL A 481 2.21 -16.05 13.22
CA VAL A 481 2.48 -15.08 12.14
C VAL A 481 1.20 -14.34 11.75
N PHE A 482 0.05 -15.03 11.72
CA PHE A 482 -1.25 -14.42 11.49
C PHE A 482 -1.54 -13.36 12.56
N SER A 483 -1.43 -13.69 13.85
CA SER A 483 -1.64 -12.74 14.94
C SER A 483 -0.71 -11.52 14.87
N ILE A 484 0.57 -11.70 14.52
CA ILE A 484 1.51 -10.56 14.38
C ILE A 484 1.07 -9.64 13.22
N LEU A 485 0.68 -10.21 12.07
CA LEU A 485 0.22 -9.42 10.93
C LEU A 485 -1.16 -8.80 11.16
N SER A 486 -2.00 -9.46 11.96
CA SER A 486 -3.25 -8.92 12.47
C SER A 486 -3.01 -7.70 13.36
N MET A 487 -1.98 -7.75 14.22
CA MET A 487 -1.57 -6.58 14.99
C MET A 487 -1.01 -5.46 14.10
N ALA A 488 -0.33 -5.82 13.01
CA ALA A 488 0.15 -4.84 12.04
C ALA A 488 -0.99 -4.14 11.28
N SER A 489 -2.06 -4.87 10.90
CA SER A 489 -3.26 -4.25 10.31
C SER A 489 -3.96 -3.34 11.31
N LEU A 490 -3.94 -3.69 12.60
CA LEU A 490 -4.51 -2.90 13.70
C LEU A 490 -3.84 -1.55 13.97
N ALA A 491 -2.85 -1.16 13.18
CA ALA A 491 -2.03 0.02 13.43
C ALA A 491 -1.38 0.00 14.83
N LEU A 492 -0.83 -1.15 15.25
CA LEU A 492 -0.09 -1.25 16.52
C LEU A 492 1.22 -0.41 16.45
N PRO A 493 1.52 0.44 17.46
CA PRO A 493 2.74 1.24 17.50
C PRO A 493 4.02 0.40 17.32
N GLY A 494 4.90 0.84 16.41
CA GLY A 494 6.09 0.07 16.02
C GLY A 494 5.93 -0.73 14.73
N MET A 495 4.70 -0.82 14.18
CA MET A 495 4.43 -1.37 12.85
C MET A 495 4.17 -0.24 11.82
N SER A 496 4.38 -0.53 10.53
CA SER A 496 4.22 0.46 9.45
C SER A 496 2.79 1.00 9.32
N GLY A 497 1.77 0.18 9.61
CA GLY A 497 0.35 0.60 9.58
C GLY A 497 0.07 1.76 10.52
N PHE A 498 0.69 1.75 11.72
CA PHE A 498 0.54 2.83 12.67
C PHE A 498 1.07 4.16 12.14
N VAL A 499 2.28 4.16 11.58
CA VAL A 499 2.91 5.40 11.09
C VAL A 499 2.11 6.00 9.94
N ALA A 500 1.63 5.16 9.01
CA ALA A 500 0.79 5.61 7.90
C ALA A 500 -0.48 6.30 8.38
N GLU A 501 -1.26 5.62 9.22
CA GLU A 501 -2.54 6.13 9.71
C GLU A 501 -2.33 7.37 10.59
N LEU A 502 -1.31 7.37 11.45
CA LEU A 502 -0.95 8.50 12.29
C LEU A 502 -0.63 9.76 11.48
N MET A 503 0.14 9.64 10.37
CA MET A 503 0.42 10.79 9.50
C MET A 503 -0.86 11.35 8.85
N ILE A 504 -1.79 10.48 8.46
CA ILE A 504 -3.09 10.87 7.91
C ILE A 504 -3.95 11.58 8.97
N PHE A 505 -3.86 11.16 10.24
CA PHE A 505 -4.56 11.85 11.33
C PHE A 505 -3.95 13.23 11.66
N PHE A 506 -2.61 13.35 11.60
CA PHE A 506 -1.90 14.60 11.90
C PHE A 506 -1.72 15.57 10.72
N TRP A 507 -2.29 15.27 9.54
CA TRP A 507 -2.81 16.22 8.53
C TRP A 507 -2.83 17.71 8.97
N ASN A 508 -3.61 18.03 10.01
CA ASN A 508 -3.98 19.39 10.36
C ASN A 508 -2.92 20.15 11.18
N THR A 509 -1.93 19.47 11.78
CA THR A 509 -1.01 20.11 12.73
C THR A 509 0.05 20.99 12.07
N ASN A 510 0.28 20.85 10.76
CA ASN A 510 1.31 21.57 10.02
C ASN A 510 0.78 22.54 8.94
N GLN A 511 -0.52 22.86 8.88
CA GLN A 511 -1.03 23.88 7.95
C GLN A 511 -0.63 25.31 8.39
N SER A 512 0.64 25.65 8.21
CA SER A 512 1.10 27.01 8.00
C SER A 512 1.59 27.13 6.56
N LYS A 513 0.87 27.89 5.71
CA LYS A 513 1.25 28.38 4.36
C LYS A 513 0.66 27.73 3.09
N ILE A 514 -0.62 27.36 3.06
CA ILE A 514 -1.33 27.30 1.77
C ILE A 514 -2.55 28.22 1.84
N SER A 515 -2.37 29.46 1.37
CA SER A 515 -3.46 30.43 1.20
C SER A 515 -4.17 30.18 -0.14
N PHE A 516 -5.17 29.30 -0.14
CA PHE A 516 -6.23 29.38 -1.15
C PHE A 516 -7.37 30.25 -0.62
N ASN A 517 -7.89 31.10 -1.49
CA ASN A 517 -8.59 32.34 -1.16
C ASN A 517 -10.05 32.16 -0.65
N ASP A 518 -10.42 30.99 -0.11
CA ASP A 518 -11.76 30.73 0.43
C ASP A 518 -11.73 30.51 1.94
N LYS A 519 -12.00 31.60 2.68
CA LYS A 519 -11.93 31.66 4.15
C LYS A 519 -13.15 31.06 4.88
N ASN A 520 -14.25 30.74 4.20
CA ASN A 520 -15.52 30.44 4.89
C ASN A 520 -15.90 28.95 4.97
N THR A 521 -15.50 28.10 4.01
CA THR A 521 -15.83 26.65 4.02
C THR A 521 -14.82 25.81 4.81
N ASN A 522 -13.55 26.24 4.84
CA ASN A 522 -12.47 25.49 5.50
C ASN A 522 -12.55 25.51 7.04
N ASN A 523 -13.16 26.53 7.66
CA ASN A 523 -13.17 26.66 9.12
C ASN A 523 -14.14 25.69 9.84
N PHE A 524 -15.28 25.34 9.22
CA PHE A 524 -16.25 24.41 9.82
C PHE A 524 -15.72 22.97 9.87
N PHE A 525 -15.09 22.51 8.78
CA PHE A 525 -14.44 21.19 8.76
C PHE A 525 -13.23 21.17 9.69
N LYS A 526 -12.39 22.21 9.68
CA LYS A 526 -11.15 22.26 10.48
C LYS A 526 -11.38 22.12 11.99
N HIS A 527 -12.48 22.68 12.54
CA HIS A 527 -12.74 22.61 13.97
C HIS A 527 -13.40 21.28 14.41
N ASN A 528 -14.31 20.72 13.60
CA ASN A 528 -14.99 19.46 13.88
C ASN A 528 -14.14 18.21 13.56
N TRP A 529 -13.12 18.34 12.71
CA TRP A 529 -12.28 17.21 12.27
C TRP A 529 -11.48 16.56 13.40
N ASN A 530 -10.98 17.33 14.37
CA ASN A 530 -10.20 16.77 15.50
C ASN A 530 -11.04 15.83 16.40
N TYR A 531 -12.34 16.12 16.56
CA TYR A 531 -13.28 15.27 17.30
C TYR A 531 -13.66 14.04 16.47
N ILE A 532 -14.00 14.22 15.19
CA ILE A 532 -14.33 13.12 14.28
C ILE A 532 -13.15 12.13 14.16
N ASN A 533 -11.90 12.62 14.16
CA ASN A 533 -10.68 11.81 14.08
C ASN A 533 -10.47 10.88 15.27
N SER A 534 -10.68 11.37 16.49
CA SER A 534 -10.50 10.57 17.70
C SER A 534 -11.55 9.46 17.78
N TYR A 535 -12.80 9.74 17.40
CA TYR A 535 -13.83 8.70 17.28
C TYR A 535 -13.56 7.71 16.15
N LEU A 536 -13.10 8.16 14.97
CA LEU A 536 -12.75 7.26 13.85
C LEU A 536 -11.63 6.29 14.20
N PHE A 537 -10.56 6.78 14.83
CA PHE A 537 -9.45 5.92 15.26
C PHE A 537 -9.91 4.92 16.32
N ILE A 538 -10.67 5.37 17.32
CA ILE A 538 -11.21 4.47 18.37
C ILE A 538 -12.17 3.44 17.76
N ILE A 539 -13.07 3.83 16.85
CA ILE A 539 -13.99 2.90 16.19
C ILE A 539 -13.24 1.89 15.32
N HIS A 540 -12.21 2.32 14.58
CA HIS A 540 -11.42 1.42 13.74
C HIS A 540 -10.61 0.43 14.60
N VAL A 541 -9.86 0.93 15.59
CA VAL A 541 -9.07 0.09 16.50
C VAL A 541 -9.98 -0.85 17.29
N THR A 542 -11.14 -0.41 17.77
CA THR A 542 -12.08 -1.29 18.49
C THR A 542 -12.68 -2.36 17.59
N ALA A 543 -13.03 -2.05 16.34
CA ALA A 543 -13.53 -3.03 15.39
C ALA A 543 -12.45 -4.06 14.99
N ASP A 544 -11.22 -3.63 14.82
CA ASP A 544 -10.10 -4.51 14.48
C ASP A 544 -9.61 -5.32 15.70
N VAL A 545 -9.75 -4.82 16.94
CA VAL A 545 -9.47 -5.58 18.17
C VAL A 545 -10.54 -6.66 18.38
N LEU A 546 -11.81 -6.35 18.13
CA LEU A 546 -12.90 -7.33 18.13
C LEU A 546 -12.70 -8.40 17.03
N TRP A 547 -12.02 -8.05 15.93
CA TRP A 547 -11.64 -9.03 14.90
C TRP A 547 -10.62 -10.07 15.40
N ILE A 548 -9.59 -9.66 16.17
CA ILE A 548 -8.58 -10.60 16.70
C ILE A 548 -9.19 -11.56 17.72
N GLN A 549 -10.16 -11.12 18.53
CA GLN A 549 -10.80 -11.96 19.56
C GLN A 549 -11.61 -13.14 18.99
N ALA A 550 -11.87 -13.16 17.68
CA ALA A 550 -12.55 -14.27 17.01
C ALA A 550 -11.62 -15.43 16.61
N PHE A 551 -10.32 -15.33 16.91
CA PHE A 551 -9.28 -16.35 16.66
C PHE A 551 -8.57 -16.73 17.96
#